data_AF-A0A7Y5DXL5-F1
#
_entry.id   AF-A0A7Y5DXL5-F1
#
_cell.length_a   1.000
_cell.length_b   1.000
_cell.length_c   1.000
_cell.angle_alpha   90.00
_cell.angle_beta   90.00
_cell.angle_gamma   90.00
#
_symmetry.space_group_name_H-M   'P 1'
#
loop_
_entity.id
_entity.type
_entity.pdbx_description
1 polymer ?
#
loop_
_entity_poly.entity_id
_entity_poly.type
_entity_poly.pdbx_seq_one_letter_code
_entity_poly.pdbx_strand_id
1 'polypeptide(L)' 'MAQKNRVPETQRACPTCGVAMVTTGVVCCETLDIVPARFIVLRREDEVVGCVHDGATESVAKLLAALL' A
#
# COMPACT_ATOMS: atom_id res chain seq x y z
N MET A 1 12.90 0.80 11.37
CA MET A 1 11.44 1.02 11.54
C MET A 1 10.79 0.91 10.18
N ALA A 2 9.60 0.33 10.07
CA ALA A 2 8.94 0.15 8.78
C ALA A 2 8.46 1.50 8.20
N GLN A 3 8.70 1.74 6.92
CA GLN A 3 8.09 2.85 6.19
C GLN A 3 6.61 2.54 5.98
N LYS A 4 5.73 3.37 6.52
CA LYS A 4 4.27 3.21 6.40
C LYS A 4 3.74 4.08 5.28
N ASN A 5 3.27 3.44 4.21
CA ASN A 5 2.67 4.10 3.07
C ASN A 5 1.15 3.99 3.19
N ARG A 6 0.48 5.14 3.32
CA ARG A 6 -0.98 5.22 3.40
C ARG A 6 -1.57 5.53 2.04
N VAL A 7 -2.79 5.04 1.79
CA VAL A 7 -3.57 5.42 0.61
C VAL A 7 -3.99 6.88 0.77
N PRO A 8 -3.63 7.77 -0.19
CA PRO A 8 -4.03 9.17 -0.17
C PRO A 8 -5.55 9.32 -0.13
N GLU A 9 -6.05 10.36 0.54
CA GLU A 9 -7.50 10.59 0.68
C GLU A 9 -8.21 10.75 -0.66
N THR A 10 -7.55 11.37 -1.64
CA THR A 10 -8.05 11.55 -3.00
C THR A 10 -8.29 10.23 -3.75
N GLN A 11 -7.73 9.12 -3.26
CA GLN A 11 -7.81 7.78 -3.85
C GLN A 11 -8.61 6.82 -2.96
N ARG A 12 -9.34 7.32 -1.96
CA ARG A 12 -10.20 6.51 -1.06
C ARG A 12 -11.63 6.34 -1.56
N ALA A 13 -11.97 6.83 -2.75
CA ALA A 13 -13.27 6.56 -3.37
C ALA A 13 -13.17 5.35 -4.30
N CYS A 14 -14.13 4.43 -4.22
CA CYS A 14 -14.21 3.30 -5.14
C CYS A 14 -14.41 3.80 -6.58
N PRO A 15 -13.56 3.40 -7.55
CA PRO A 15 -13.70 3.85 -8.93
C PRO A 15 -14.95 3.27 -9.61
N THR A 16 -15.53 2.19 -9.07
CA THR A 16 -16.72 1.53 -9.61
C THR A 16 -18.01 2.14 -9.07
N CYS A 17 -18.14 2.27 -7.74
CA CYS A 17 -19.40 2.66 -7.10
C CYS A 17 -19.35 4.03 -6.40
N GLY A 18 -18.19 4.68 -6.33
CA GLY A 18 -18.01 6.01 -5.74
C GLY A 18 -18.02 6.06 -4.20
N VAL A 19 -18.31 4.94 -3.53
CA VAL A 19 -18.35 4.87 -2.05
C VAL A 19 -16.94 4.90 -1.46
N ALA A 20 -16.82 5.49 -0.28
CA ALA A 20 -15.57 5.51 0.47
C ALA A 20 -15.10 4.08 0.81
N MET A 21 -13.88 3.76 0.42
CA MET A 21 -13.19 2.52 0.77
C MET A 21 -12.68 2.59 2.22
N VAL A 22 -12.64 1.43 2.88
CA VAL A 22 -12.15 1.27 4.26
C VAL A 22 -10.82 0.53 4.26
N THR A 23 -9.98 0.78 5.25
CA THR A 23 -8.74 0.03 5.42
C THR A 23 -9.06 -1.43 5.73
N THR A 24 -8.58 -2.34 4.90
CA THR A 24 -8.80 -3.79 5.04
C THR A 24 -7.55 -4.53 5.50
N GLY A 25 -6.36 -3.91 5.36
CA GLY A 25 -5.11 -4.51 5.83
C GLY A 25 -3.87 -3.73 5.40
N VAL A 26 -2.72 -4.40 5.47
CA VAL A 26 -1.44 -3.89 5.00
C VAL A 26 -0.67 -4.99 4.26
N VAL A 27 -0.02 -4.65 3.16
CA VAL A 27 0.96 -5.52 2.50
C VAL A 27 2.34 -5.17 3.03
N CYS A 28 3.08 -6.17 3.49
CA CYS A 28 4.44 -6.01 4.00
C CYS A 28 5.45 -6.49 2.96
N CYS A 29 6.46 -5.69 2.68
CA CYS A 29 7.61 -6.06 1.87
C CYS A 29 8.90 -5.75 2.61
N GLU A 30 9.81 -6.73 2.66
CA GLU A 30 11.14 -6.57 3.23
C GLU A 30 12.17 -6.67 2.09
N THR A 31 13.01 -5.66 1.98
CA THR A 31 14.12 -5.60 1.02
C THR A 31 15.42 -5.67 1.80
N LEU A 32 16.29 -6.60 1.41
CA LEU A 32 17.62 -6.71 1.98
C LEU A 32 18.60 -5.87 1.15
N ASP A 33 19.05 -4.77 1.72
CA ASP A 33 20.11 -3.95 1.15
C ASP A 33 21.47 -4.37 1.76
N ILE A 34 22.44 -4.61 0.88
CA ILE A 34 23.73 -5.19 1.24
C ILE A 34 24.81 -4.15 0.94
N VAL A 35 25.40 -3.62 2.01
CA VAL A 35 26.61 -2.80 1.92
C VAL A 35 27.78 -3.60 2.52
N PRO A 36 29.03 -3.37 2.10
CA PRO A 36 30.16 -4.16 2.62
C PRO A 36 30.17 -4.23 4.16
N ALA A 37 30.19 -5.45 4.69
CA ALA A 37 30.13 -5.78 6.12
C ALA A 37 28.87 -5.33 6.89
N ARG A 38 27.77 -4.95 6.21
CA ARG A 38 26.48 -4.65 6.87
C ARG A 38 25.29 -5.09 6.03
N PHE A 39 24.31 -5.66 6.70
CA PHE A 39 22.99 -5.94 6.13
C PHE A 39 21.99 -4.94 6.68
N ILE A 40 21.22 -4.32 5.79
CA ILE A 40 20.16 -3.38 6.13
C ILE A 40 18.85 -3.99 5.68
N VAL A 41 17.95 -4.26 6.62
CA VAL A 41 16.59 -4.69 6.30
C VAL A 41 15.71 -3.45 6.18
N LEU A 42 15.31 -3.14 4.96
CA LEU A 42 14.34 -2.10 4.65
C LEU A 42 12.95 -2.74 4.67
N ARG A 43 12.09 -2.32 5.60
CA ARG A 43 10.71 -2.81 5.70
C ARG A 43 9.74 -1.74 5.24
N ARG A 44 8.83 -2.10 4.35
CA ARG A 44 7.75 -1.26 3.82
C ARG A 44 6.40 -1.88 4.14
N GLU A 45 5.47 -1.07 4.60
CA GLU A 45 4.08 -1.45 4.90
C GLU A 45 3.16 -0.56 4.07
N ASP A 46 2.51 -1.15 3.07
CA ASP A 46 1.56 -0.47 2.20
C ASP A 46 0.13 -0.74 2.67
N GLU A 47 -0.61 0.33 2.98
CA GLU A 47 -2.02 0.24 3.31
C GLU A 47 -2.82 -0.35 2.14
N VAL A 48 -3.75 -1.24 2.48
CA VAL A 48 -4.76 -1.78 1.57
C VAL A 48 -6.11 -1.22 2.01
N VAL A 49 -6.80 -0.60 1.06
CA VAL A 49 -8.20 -0.20 1.21
C VAL A 49 -9.09 -1.07 0.34
N GLY A 50 -10.30 -1.32 0.80
CA GLY A 50 -11.28 -2.13 0.08
C GLY A 50 -12.64 -1.47 0.06
N CYS A 51 -13.36 -1.69 -1.05
CA CYS A 51 -14.75 -1.31 -1.19
C CYS A 51 -15.65 -2.34 -0.48
N VAL A 52 -16.61 -1.85 0.29
CA VAL A 52 -17.56 -2.69 1.04
C VAL A 52 -18.65 -3.32 0.17
N HIS A 53 -18.86 -2.82 -1.06
CA HIS A 53 -19.96 -3.24 -1.93
C HIS A 53 -19.58 -4.32 -2.94
N ASP A 54 -18.42 -4.20 -3.58
CA ASP A 54 -17.98 -5.11 -4.66
C ASP A 54 -16.73 -5.92 -4.28
N GLY A 55 -16.14 -5.67 -3.10
CA GLY A 55 -14.93 -6.34 -2.63
C GLY A 55 -13.66 -5.94 -3.39
N ALA A 56 -13.72 -4.92 -4.25
CA ALA A 56 -12.54 -4.40 -4.93
C ALA A 56 -11.53 -3.86 -3.91
N THR A 57 -10.24 -4.15 -4.10
CA THR A 57 -9.16 -3.69 -3.23
C THR A 57 -8.13 -2.89 -4.00
N GLU A 58 -7.65 -1.82 -3.37
CA GLU A 58 -6.55 -1.00 -3.86
C GLU A 58 -5.47 -0.90 -2.78
N SER A 59 -4.21 -0.94 -3.19
CA SER A 59 -3.06 -0.80 -2.30
C SER A 59 -2.14 0.31 -2.79
N VAL A 60 -1.42 0.94 -1.87
CA VAL A 60 -0.46 2.00 -2.24
C VAL A 60 0.61 1.50 -3.20
N ALA A 61 0.99 0.21 -3.09
CA ALA A 61 1.92 -0.42 -4.02
C ALA A 61 1.42 -0.37 -5.47
N LYS A 62 0.13 -0.59 -5.70
CA LYS A 62 -0.50 -0.57 -7.03
C LYS A 62 -0.62 0.86 -7.57
N LEU A 63 -0.90 1.82 -6.70
CA LEU A 63 -0.96 3.25 -7.03
C LEU A 63 0.41 3.83 -7.41
N LEU A 64 1.46 3.47 -6.68
CA LEU A 64 2.84 3.88 -6.99
C LEU A 64 3.35 3.26 -8.30
N ALA A 65 2.94 2.02 -8.60
CA ALA A 65 3.31 1.35 -9.85
C ALA A 65 2.66 1.98 -11.10
N ALA A 66 1.57 2.75 -10.95
CA ALA A 66 0.93 3.48 -12.05
C ALA A 66 1.59 4.84 -12.36
N LEU A 67 2.61 5.24 -11.58
CA LEU A 67 3.37 6.49 -11.75
C LEU A 67 4.80 6.26 -12.29
N LEU A 68 5.13 5.02 -12.66
CA LEU A 68 6.38 4.59 -13.30
C LEU A 68 6.08 4.00 -14.69
#